data_AF-A0A7W1A6Z6-F1
#
_entry.id   AF-A0A7W1A6Z6-F1
#
_cell.length_a   1.000
_cell.length_b   1.000
_cell.length_c   1.000
_cell.angle_alpha   90.00
_cell.angle_beta   90.00
_cell.angle_gamma   90.00
#
_symmetry.space_group_name_H-M   'P 1'
#
loop_
_entity.id
_entity.type
_entity.pdbx_description
1 polymer ?
#
loop_
_entity_poly.entity_id
_entity_poly.type
_entity_poly.pdbx_seq_one_letter_code
_entity_poly.pdbx_strand_id
1 'polypeptide(L)'
;MSEAMIEGFRLSPQQQHVWSLQSADANTPYRAQGTILIEGPIDPTRLLAALTDVIERYEILRTTFQYLQGMALPLQMVAEPSALAMPFYDLAKDGASAAGELQN
;
A
#
# COMPACT_ATOMS: atom_id res chain seq x y z
N MET A 1 24.33 -15.65 -14.24
CA MET A 1 22.93 -15.46 -13.83
C MET A 1 22.97 -15.21 -12.33
N SER A 2 22.73 -13.97 -11.88
CA SER A 2 22.82 -13.61 -10.46
C SER A 2 21.62 -14.21 -9.72
N GLU A 3 21.90 -15.17 -8.86
CA GLU A 3 20.95 -15.76 -7.92
C GLU A 3 20.65 -14.69 -6.87
N ALA A 4 19.59 -13.91 -7.07
CA ALA A 4 19.11 -13.01 -6.04
C ALA A 4 18.59 -13.88 -4.89
N MET A 5 19.27 -13.86 -3.73
CA MET A 5 18.71 -14.44 -2.53
C MET A 5 17.45 -13.66 -2.17
N ILE A 6 16.30 -14.26 -2.43
CA ILE A 6 15.00 -13.73 -2.06
C ILE A 6 14.79 -14.11 -0.59
N GLU A 7 15.10 -13.18 0.32
CA GLU A 7 14.82 -13.36 1.74
C GLU A 7 13.35 -13.04 2.00
N GLY A 8 12.55 -14.07 2.24
CA GLY A 8 11.10 -13.96 2.42
C GLY A 8 10.62 -14.61 3.70
N PHE A 9 9.69 -13.95 4.40
CA PHE A 9 9.14 -14.42 5.67
C PHE A 9 7.81 -15.16 5.47
N ARG A 10 7.53 -16.17 6.31
CA ARG A 10 6.21 -16.82 6.33
C ARG A 10 5.15 -15.85 6.84
N LEU A 11 3.92 -15.98 6.35
CA LEU A 11 2.77 -15.25 6.89
C LEU A 11 2.50 -15.71 8.32
N SER A 12 2.10 -14.78 9.19
CA SER A 12 1.53 -15.12 10.49
C SER A 12 0.21 -15.89 10.33
N PRO A 13 -0.24 -16.66 11.33
CA PRO A 13 -1.53 -17.37 11.27
C PRO A 13 -2.71 -16.44 10.92
N GLN A 14 -2.70 -15.22 11.45
CA GLN A 14 -3.73 -14.21 11.17
C GLN A 14 -3.66 -13.71 9.73
N GLN A 15 -2.45 -13.46 9.20
CA GLN A 15 -2.27 -13.08 7.81
C GLN A 15 -2.70 -14.20 6.85
N GLN A 16 -2.38 -15.47 7.15
CA GLN A 16 -2.83 -16.62 6.36
C GLN A 16 -4.35 -16.74 6.35
N HIS A 17 -4.99 -16.51 7.50
CA HIS A 17 -6.43 -16.52 7.60
C HIS A 17 -7.07 -15.43 6.72
N VAL A 18 -6.65 -14.17 6.88
CA VAL A 18 -7.14 -13.06 6.04
C VAL A 18 -6.87 -13.31 4.56
N TRP A 19 -5.69 -13.85 4.22
CA TRP A 19 -5.34 -14.22 2.85
C TRP A 19 -6.29 -15.28 2.27
N SER A 20 -6.69 -16.28 3.07
CA SER A 20 -7.65 -17.31 2.64
C SER A 20 -9.07 -16.76 2.42
N LEU A 21 -9.41 -15.64 3.05
CA LEU A 21 -10.71 -14.99 2.93
C LEU A 21 -10.78 -14.00 1.76
N GLN A 22 -9.65 -13.63 1.16
CA GLN A 22 -9.65 -12.83 -0.06
C GLN A 22 -10.15 -13.69 -1.23
N SER A 23 -11.43 -13.55 -1.60
CA SER A 23 -11.97 -14.11 -2.83
C SER A 23 -11.53 -13.29 -4.04
N ALA A 24 -11.51 -13.91 -5.22
CA ALA A 24 -11.21 -13.23 -6.49
C ALA A 24 -12.31 -12.24 -6.93
N ASP A 25 -13.43 -12.15 -6.19
CA ASP A 25 -14.52 -11.24 -6.47
C ASP A 25 -14.24 -9.86 -5.87
N ALA A 26 -14.28 -8.86 -6.74
CA ALA A 26 -13.71 -7.52 -6.58
C ALA A 26 -14.39 -6.59 -5.55
N ASN A 27 -15.22 -7.11 -4.63
CA ASN A 27 -15.91 -6.28 -3.64
C ASN A 27 -15.10 -6.17 -2.34
N THR A 28 -13.99 -5.45 -2.46
CA THR A 28 -12.80 -5.36 -1.63
C THR A 28 -12.94 -5.58 -0.11
N PRO A 29 -12.99 -6.84 0.38
CA PRO A 29 -12.88 -7.07 1.81
C PRO A 29 -11.41 -6.87 2.21
N TYR A 30 -11.17 -6.31 3.41
CA TYR A 30 -9.85 -6.14 4.03
C TYR A 30 -8.95 -5.00 3.50
N ARG A 31 -9.50 -3.98 2.83
CA ARG A 31 -8.82 -2.67 2.70
C ARG A 31 -9.10 -1.80 3.91
N ALA A 32 -8.05 -1.21 4.48
CA ALA A 32 -8.18 -0.10 5.42
C ALA A 32 -8.03 1.21 4.66
N GLN A 33 -9.00 2.12 4.82
CA GLN A 33 -8.96 3.46 4.22
C GLN A 33 -9.16 4.50 5.32
N GLY A 34 -8.50 5.64 5.20
CA GLY A 34 -8.63 6.76 6.12
C GLY A 34 -8.45 8.08 5.37
N THR A 35 -9.23 9.08 5.77
CA THR A 35 -9.17 10.44 5.22
C THR A 35 -8.88 11.41 6.35
N ILE A 36 -7.96 12.34 6.12
CA ILE A 36 -7.57 13.35 7.10
C ILE A 36 -7.82 14.72 6.49
N LEU A 37 -8.60 15.56 7.19
CA LEU A 37 -8.76 16.97 6.86
C LEU A 37 -7.62 17.76 7.53
N ILE A 38 -6.89 18.54 6.74
CA ILE A 38 -5.85 19.44 7.22
C ILE A 38 -6.28 20.87 6.85
N GLU A 39 -6.44 21.72 7.85
CA GLU A 39 -6.79 23.12 7.66
C GLU A 39 -5.54 24.01 7.75
N GLY A 40 -5.43 24.95 6.82
CA GLY A 40 -4.29 25.88 6.73
C GLY A 40 -3.31 25.54 5.60
N PRO A 41 -2.19 26.28 5.52
CA PRO A 41 -1.22 26.09 4.45
C PRO A 41 -0.50 24.75 4.61
N ILE A 42 -0.52 23.94 3.55
CA ILE A 42 0.23 22.68 3.48
C ILE A 42 1.35 22.81 2.45
N ASP A 43 2.56 22.41 2.84
CA ASP A 43 3.68 22.28 1.92
C ASP A 43 3.74 20.83 1.42
N PRO A 44 3.35 20.56 0.16
CA PRO A 44 3.30 19.19 -0.37
C PRO A 44 4.67 18.52 -0.40
N THR A 45 5.76 19.30 -0.55
CA THR A 45 7.12 18.77 -0.56
C THR A 45 7.50 18.23 0.81
N ARG A 46 7.16 18.98 1.87
CA ARG A 46 7.41 18.55 3.26
C ARG A 46 6.54 17.36 3.65
N LEU A 47 5.29 17.32 3.20
CA LEU A 47 4.42 16.17 3.43
C LEU A 47 4.97 14.91 2.74
N LEU A 48 5.37 15.01 1.48
CA LEU A 48 5.94 13.90 0.72
C LEU A 48 7.23 13.37 1.38
N ALA A 49 8.11 14.27 1.81
CA ALA A 49 9.32 13.89 2.53
C ALA A 49 9.00 13.15 3.84
N ALA A 50 8.07 13.67 4.65
CA ALA A 50 7.67 13.03 5.90
C ALA A 50 7.04 11.65 5.69
N LEU A 51 6.21 11.48 4.66
CA LEU A 51 5.64 10.18 4.30
C LEU A 51 6.72 9.20 3.81
N THR A 52 7.66 9.68 3.02
CA THR A 52 8.81 8.89 2.55
C THR A 52 9.62 8.38 3.75
N ASP A 53 10.00 9.26 4.67
CA ASP A 53 10.76 8.89 5.89
C ASP A 53 10.05 7.79 6.71
N VAL A 54 8.73 7.86 6.83
CA VAL A 54 7.93 6.84 7.53
C VAL A 54 7.97 5.50 6.78
N ILE A 55 7.78 5.50 5.46
CA ILE A 55 7.80 4.27 4.64
C ILE A 55 9.19 3.63 4.66
N GLU A 56 10.25 4.42 4.57
CA GLU A 56 11.62 3.91 4.62
C GLU A 56 11.92 3.25 5.98
N ARG A 57 11.51 3.92 7.07
CA ARG A 57 11.74 3.46 8.44
C ARG A 57 11.00 2.17 8.81
N TYR A 58 9.82 1.92 8.26
CA TYR A 58 8.97 0.79 8.64
C TYR A 58 8.85 -0.25 7.52
N GLU A 59 9.50 -1.41 7.70
CA GLU A 59 9.50 -2.52 6.74
C GLU A 59 8.10 -2.97 6.33
N ILE A 60 7.14 -2.98 7.27
CA ILE A 60 5.77 -3.42 7.01
C ILE A 60 5.06 -2.61 5.92
N LEU A 61 5.43 -1.33 5.74
CA LEU A 61 4.88 -0.46 4.69
C LEU A 61 5.49 -0.74 3.30
N ARG A 62 6.58 -1.51 3.26
CA ARG A 62 7.29 -1.95 2.06
C ARG A 62 7.15 -3.46 1.82
N THR A 63 6.34 -4.14 2.62
CA THR A 63 6.12 -5.59 2.50
C THR A 63 5.08 -5.90 1.41
N THR A 64 5.47 -6.75 0.46
CA THR A 64 4.59 -7.32 -0.56
C THR A 64 4.40 -8.82 -0.32
N PHE A 65 3.33 -9.40 -0.87
CA PHE A 65 3.06 -10.84 -0.79
C PHE A 65 3.26 -11.45 -2.17
N GLN A 66 4.24 -12.35 -2.31
CA GLN A 66 4.62 -12.94 -3.60
C GLN A 66 4.58 -14.47 -3.56
N TYR A 67 4.02 -15.07 -4.61
CA TYR A 67 4.07 -16.53 -4.78
C TYR A 67 5.42 -16.94 -5.38
N LEU A 68 6.10 -17.87 -4.72
CA LEU A 68 7.23 -18.59 -5.30
C LEU A 68 6.77 -19.91 -5.91
N GLN A 69 7.50 -20.42 -6.90
CA GLN A 69 7.15 -21.68 -7.55
C GLN A 69 7.02 -22.82 -6.53
N GLY A 70 5.91 -23.56 -6.63
CA GLY A 70 5.60 -24.70 -5.76
C GLY A 70 5.04 -24.35 -4.39
N MET A 71 4.83 -23.07 -4.06
CA MET A 71 4.21 -22.67 -2.79
C MET A 71 2.70 -22.44 -2.92
N ALA A 72 1.94 -23.01 -1.97
CA ALA A 72 0.50 -22.83 -1.87
C ALA A 72 0.09 -21.49 -1.22
N LEU A 73 1.00 -20.88 -0.47
CA LEU A 73 0.83 -19.57 0.17
C LEU A 73 1.97 -18.64 -0.26
N PRO A 74 1.73 -17.33 -0.37
CA PRO A 74 2.79 -16.39 -0.69
C PRO A 74 3.82 -16.27 0.46
N LEU A 75 4.93 -15.61 0.19
CA LEU A 75 5.86 -15.11 1.20
C LEU A 75 5.72 -13.60 1.36
N GLN A 76 6.02 -13.12 2.56
CA GLN A 76 6.23 -11.71 2.85
C GLN A 76 7.61 -11.30 2.36
N MET A 77 7.65 -10.35 1.43
CA MET A 77 8.85 -9.83 0.80
C MET A 77 8.99 -8.35 1.12
N VAL A 78 10.03 -7.98 1.85
CA VAL A 78 10.33 -6.57 2.14
C VAL A 78 11.07 -5.99 0.93
N ALA A 79 10.47 -5.01 0.26
CA ALA A 79 11.11 -4.30 -0.84
C ALA A 79 12.06 -3.24 -0.31
N GLU A 80 13.16 -2.97 -1.02
CA GLU A 80 14.03 -1.83 -0.71
C GLU A 80 13.25 -0.50 -0.75
N PRO A 81 13.69 0.51 0.02
CA PRO A 81 13.20 1.88 -0.10
C PRO A 81 13.10 2.35 -1.56
N SER A 82 11.96 2.92 -1.92
CA SER A 82 11.73 3.47 -3.26
C SER A 82 10.89 4.75 -3.18
N ALA A 83 10.99 5.57 -4.22
CA ALA A 83 10.28 6.85 -4.27
C ALA A 83 8.76 6.65 -4.20
N LEU A 84 8.10 7.34 -3.28
CA LEU A 84 6.65 7.33 -3.15
C LEU A 84 6.00 8.11 -4.30
N ALA A 85 5.14 7.44 -5.08
CA ALA A 85 4.29 8.09 -6.06
C ALA A 85 3.00 8.60 -5.38
N MET A 86 2.89 9.92 -5.22
CA MET A 86 1.71 10.56 -4.62
C MET A 86 1.06 11.52 -5.62
N PRO A 87 -0.06 11.14 -6.26
CA PRO A 87 -0.77 12.06 -7.14
C PRO A 87 -1.42 13.18 -6.32
N PHE A 88 -1.35 14.41 -6.83
CA PHE A 88 -1.99 15.59 -6.26
C PHE A 88 -3.17 16.01 -7.12
N TYR A 89 -4.33 16.20 -6.49
CA TYR A 89 -5.56 16.62 -7.16
C TYR A 89 -6.04 17.95 -6.57
N ASP A 90 -6.21 18.96 -7.43
CA ASP A 90 -6.72 20.27 -7.05
C ASP A 90 -8.24 20.30 -7.28
N LEU A 91 -8.99 19.94 -6.24
CA LEU A 91 -10.45 19.84 -6.30
C LEU A 91 -11.14 21.18 -6.60
N ALA A 92 -10.45 22.32 -6.45
CA ALA A 92 -11.00 23.62 -6.80
C ALA A 92 -10.97 23.88 -8.32
N LYS A 93 -10.05 23.23 -9.06
CA LYS A 93 -9.89 23.39 -10.52
C LYS A 93 -10.54 22.28 -11.33
N ASP A 94 -10.71 21.10 -10.74
CA ASP A 94 -11.27 19.93 -11.43
C ASP A 94 -12.81 19.98 -11.59
N GLY A 95 -13.43 21.11 -11.22
CA GLY A 95 -14.87 21.32 -11.28
C GLY A 95 -15.59 20.56 -10.16
N ALA A 96 -16.51 21.21 -9.48
CA ALA A 96 -17.37 20.60 -8.48
C ALA A 96 -18.35 19.61 -9.14
N SER A 97 -17.84 18.47 -9.60
CA SER A 97 -18.58 17.26 -9.94
C SER A 97 -17.72 16.03 -9.59
N ALA A 98 -17.20 16.02 -8.36
CA ALA A 98 -16.68 14.82 -7.72
C ALA A 98 -17.66 14.32 -6.65
N ALA A 99 -18.96 14.42 -6.92
CA ALA A 99 -19.97 13.53 -6.32
C ALA A 99 -20.04 12.21 -7.12
N GLY A 100 -18.92 11.78 -7.71
CA GLY A 100 -18.74 10.48 -8.32
C GLY A 100 -18.13 9.54 -7.29
N GLU A 101 -19.01 8.80 -6.62
CA GLU A 101 -18.78 7.46 -6.11
C GLU A 101 -17.33 7.14 -5.69
N LEU A 102 -17.05 7.34 -4.40
CA LEU A 102 -16.13 6.45 -3.69
C LEU A 102 -16.76 5.04 -3.71
N GLN A 103 -16.62 4.33 -4.83
CA GLN A 103 -16.99 2.92 -4.94
C GLN A 103 -15.97 2.12 -4.13
N ASN A 104 -16.41 1.74 -2.93
CA ASN A 104 -15.84 0.69 -2.09
C ASN A 104 -15.92 -0.68 -2.77
#